data_AF-A0A833E336-F1
#
_entry.id   AF-A0A833E336-F1
#
_cell.length_a   1.000
_cell.length_b   1.000
_cell.length_c   1.000
_cell.angle_alpha   90.00
_cell.angle_beta   90.00
_cell.angle_gamma   90.00
#
_symmetry.space_group_name_H-M   'P 1'
#
loop_
_entity.id
_entity.type
_entity.pdbx_description
1 polymer ?
#
loop_
_entity_poly.entity_id
_entity_poly.type
_entity_poly.pdbx_seq_one_letter_code
_entity_poly.pdbx_strand_id
1 'polypeptide(L)'
;MMHCGWGRHRRGHGAHHNPEKIKRALEVAKQLPRKPKSPGVTRVAAGLDENSGIRSRVSWGIAHAPYLALVDIVDGRVVDMLVVSNPLADMRGGVGVAVARWLVDNDVDVVVAGRIGPHALEVISAKKIQVVQPQPREALDSVLRRIGLLA
;
A
#
# COMPACT_ATOMS: atom_id res chain seq x y z
N MET A 1 -47.74 31.57 5.25
CA MET A 1 -47.02 30.56 6.08
C MET A 1 -46.74 29.37 5.19
N MET A 2 -45.55 28.77 5.28
CA MET A 2 -45.09 27.59 4.52
C MET A 2 -44.64 27.91 3.08
N HIS A 3 -43.48 27.53 2.58
CA HIS A 3 -42.47 26.57 3.04
C HIS A 3 -41.12 26.89 2.38
N CYS A 4 -40.03 26.84 3.15
CA CYS A 4 -38.66 26.86 2.65
C CYS A 4 -38.37 25.59 1.86
N GLY A 5 -37.81 25.71 0.65
CA GLY A 5 -37.36 24.59 -0.17
C GLY A 5 -36.02 24.88 -0.82
N TRP A 6 -34.93 24.82 -0.05
CA TRP A 6 -33.57 24.85 -0.59
C TRP A 6 -33.26 23.50 -1.27
N GLY A 7 -33.49 23.45 -2.58
CA GLY A 7 -33.10 22.33 -3.43
C GLY A 7 -31.58 22.23 -3.56
N ARG A 8 -30.94 21.42 -2.69
CA ARG A 8 -29.54 21.01 -2.82
C ARG A 8 -29.39 20.04 -4.00
N HIS A 9 -29.13 20.57 -5.19
CA HIS A 9 -28.53 19.80 -6.28
C HIS A 9 -27.00 19.78 -6.11
N ARG A 10 -26.48 18.80 -5.38
CA ARG A 10 -25.11 18.27 -5.55
C ARG A 10 -25.18 16.76 -5.74
N ARG A 11 -25.61 16.34 -6.92
CA ARG A 11 -25.43 14.95 -7.37
C ARG A 11 -24.09 14.87 -8.07
N GLY A 12 -23.09 14.31 -7.40
CA GLY A 12 -21.76 14.12 -7.97
C GLY A 12 -20.65 13.65 -7.03
N HIS A 13 -20.94 13.13 -5.83
CA HIS A 13 -19.91 12.54 -4.95
C HIS A 13 -20.47 11.28 -4.30
N GLY A 14 -20.42 10.14 -5.00
CA GLY A 14 -21.00 8.91 -4.42
C GLY A 14 -20.62 7.59 -5.07
N ALA A 15 -19.84 7.58 -6.16
CA ALA A 15 -19.47 6.32 -6.82
C ALA A 15 -18.36 5.52 -6.10
N HIS A 16 -17.83 6.00 -4.97
CA HIS A 16 -16.63 5.46 -4.33
C HIS A 16 -16.84 4.81 -2.96
N HIS A 17 -18.02 4.92 -2.34
CA HIS A 17 -18.35 4.27 -1.06
C HIS A 17 -19.32 3.10 -1.25
N ASN A 18 -19.00 2.15 -2.13
CA ASN A 18 -19.73 0.89 -2.13
C ASN A 18 -19.10 -0.03 -1.07
N PRO A 19 -19.73 -0.22 0.11
CA PRO A 19 -19.17 -1.00 1.21
C PRO A 19 -18.92 -2.47 0.83
N GLU A 20 -19.70 -3.02 -0.10
CA GLU A 20 -19.54 -4.40 -0.56
C GLU A 20 -18.24 -4.59 -1.36
N LYS A 21 -17.86 -3.58 -2.17
CA LYS A 21 -16.59 -3.62 -2.92
C LYS A 21 -15.39 -3.58 -1.96
N ILE A 22 -15.48 -2.74 -0.93
CA ILE A 22 -14.44 -2.67 0.12
C ILE A 22 -14.36 -4.01 0.86
N LYS A 23 -15.49 -4.57 1.27
CA LYS A 23 -15.55 -5.89 1.93
C LYS A 23 -14.91 -6.97 1.06
N ARG A 24 -15.27 -7.05 -0.22
CA ARG A 24 -14.69 -8.03 -1.15
C ARG A 24 -13.18 -7.86 -1.31
N ALA A 25 -12.70 -6.62 -1.46
CA ALA A 25 -11.27 -6.35 -1.55
C ALA A 25 -10.53 -6.75 -0.26
N LEU A 26 -11.12 -6.49 0.91
CA LEU A 26 -10.57 -6.94 2.20
C LEU A 26 -10.52 -8.47 2.30
N GLU A 27 -11.55 -9.19 1.86
CA GLU A 27 -11.53 -10.66 1.85
C GLU A 27 -10.43 -11.21 0.94
N VAL A 28 -10.22 -10.60 -0.24
CA VAL A 28 -9.12 -11.00 -1.14
C VAL A 28 -7.76 -10.67 -0.51
N ALA A 29 -7.62 -9.51 0.15
CA ALA A 29 -6.39 -9.14 0.84
C ALA A 29 -6.04 -10.07 2.01
N LYS A 30 -7.00 -10.74 2.64
CA LYS A 30 -6.72 -11.76 3.67
C LYS A 30 -5.99 -12.98 3.13
N GLN A 31 -6.08 -13.24 1.82
CA GLN A 31 -5.38 -14.35 1.17
C GLN A 31 -3.90 -14.03 0.93
N LEU A 32 -3.52 -12.75 0.94
CA LEU A 32 -2.12 -12.37 0.90
C LEU A 32 -1.42 -12.87 2.16
N PRO A 33 -0.17 -13.36 2.05
CA PRO A 33 0.54 -13.87 3.21
C PRO A 33 0.75 -12.75 4.22
N ARG A 34 0.70 -13.15 5.49
CA ARG A 34 1.05 -12.31 6.62
C ARG A 34 2.35 -12.85 7.20
N LYS A 35 3.29 -11.96 7.44
CA LYS A 35 4.56 -12.29 8.05
C LYS A 35 4.62 -11.65 9.44
N PRO A 36 4.86 -12.39 10.53
CA PRO A 36 5.21 -11.76 11.79
C PRO A 36 6.53 -10.99 11.64
N LYS A 37 6.63 -9.83 12.29
CA LYS A 37 7.85 -9.02 12.28
C LYS A 37 8.67 -9.35 13.52
N SER A 38 9.94 -9.69 13.32
CA SER A 38 10.86 -9.94 14.42
C SER A 38 11.23 -8.61 15.12
N PRO A 39 11.46 -8.60 16.43
CA PRO A 39 11.91 -7.39 17.14
C PRO A 39 13.21 -6.84 16.56
N GLY A 40 13.32 -5.52 16.43
CA GLY A 40 14.52 -4.84 15.92
C GLY A 40 14.67 -4.83 14.39
N VAL A 41 13.71 -5.39 13.65
CA VAL A 41 13.67 -5.33 12.18
C VAL A 41 12.91 -4.09 11.72
N THR A 42 13.44 -3.38 10.73
CA THR A 42 12.68 -2.39 9.96
C THR A 42 12.05 -3.07 8.75
N ARG A 43 10.72 -3.06 8.67
CA ARG A 43 9.97 -3.65 7.56
C ARG A 43 9.54 -2.58 6.56
N VAL A 44 9.94 -2.78 5.31
CA VAL A 44 9.58 -1.93 4.18
C VAL A 44 8.62 -2.68 3.26
N ALA A 45 7.55 -2.04 2.82
CA ALA A 45 6.67 -2.57 1.80
C ALA A 45 6.72 -1.73 0.52
N ALA A 46 6.64 -2.38 -0.63
CA ALA A 46 6.61 -1.70 -1.92
C ALA A 46 5.70 -2.43 -2.91
N GLY A 47 5.07 -1.68 -3.81
CA GLY A 47 4.48 -2.24 -5.02
C GLY A 47 5.55 -2.36 -6.09
N LEU A 48 5.64 -3.49 -6.78
CA LEU A 48 6.65 -3.72 -7.82
C LEU A 48 5.98 -3.99 -9.17
N ASP A 49 6.61 -3.52 -10.24
CA ASP A 49 6.16 -3.78 -11.62
C ASP A 49 6.59 -5.18 -12.11
N GLU A 50 7.62 -5.77 -11.50
CA GLU A 50 8.10 -7.12 -11.80
C GLU A 50 8.58 -7.86 -10.53
N ASN A 51 8.88 -9.15 -10.67
CA ASN A 51 9.47 -9.98 -9.62
C ASN A 51 10.95 -10.29 -9.91
N SER A 52 11.80 -9.26 -9.83
CA SER A 52 13.27 -9.37 -9.87
C SER A 52 13.90 -9.16 -8.48
N GLY A 53 13.15 -9.47 -7.42
CA GLY A 53 13.59 -9.26 -6.03
C GLY A 53 13.82 -7.78 -5.71
N ILE A 54 14.92 -7.47 -5.00
CA ILE A 54 15.25 -6.10 -4.57
C ILE A 54 15.58 -5.15 -5.74
N ARG A 55 15.90 -5.69 -6.93
CA ARG A 55 16.21 -4.91 -8.14
C ARG A 55 14.96 -4.58 -8.95
N SER A 56 13.79 -5.03 -8.51
CA SER A 56 12.53 -4.74 -9.18
C SER A 56 12.24 -3.25 -9.14
N ARG A 57 11.65 -2.73 -10.23
CA ARG A 57 11.21 -1.34 -10.25
C ARG A 57 10.01 -1.18 -9.35
N VAL A 58 10.04 -0.09 -8.59
CA VAL A 58 8.92 0.27 -7.73
C VAL A 58 7.81 0.84 -8.61
N SER A 59 6.62 0.25 -8.49
CA SER A 59 5.43 0.72 -9.15
C SER A 59 4.99 2.05 -8.55
N TRP A 60 4.55 2.99 -9.39
CA TRP A 60 4.10 4.29 -8.91
C TRP A 60 2.90 4.19 -7.96
N GLY A 61 2.00 3.23 -8.19
CA GLY A 61 0.81 3.00 -7.37
C GLY A 61 0.81 1.61 -6.73
N ILE A 62 1.06 1.55 -5.42
CA ILE A 62 1.11 0.28 -4.66
C ILE A 62 -0.19 -0.54 -4.73
N ALA A 63 -1.34 0.12 -4.77
CA ALA A 63 -2.65 -0.54 -4.73
C ALA A 63 -2.87 -1.54 -5.88
N HIS A 64 -2.47 -1.14 -7.09
CA HIS A 64 -2.65 -1.91 -8.32
C HIS A 64 -1.34 -2.44 -8.89
N ALA A 65 -0.25 -2.38 -8.11
CA ALA A 65 1.00 -2.98 -8.52
C ALA A 65 0.80 -4.48 -8.76
N PRO A 66 1.36 -5.07 -9.82
CA PRO A 66 1.20 -6.50 -10.09
C PRO A 66 1.82 -7.37 -8.99
N TYR A 67 2.83 -6.86 -8.29
CA TYR A 67 3.45 -7.53 -7.15
C TYR A 67 3.50 -6.62 -5.92
N LEU A 68 3.41 -7.24 -4.75
CA LEU A 68 3.65 -6.60 -3.46
C LEU A 68 4.88 -7.24 -2.82
N ALA A 69 5.76 -6.41 -2.25
CA ALA A 69 6.94 -6.85 -1.55
C ALA A 69 6.89 -6.44 -0.08
N LEU A 70 7.40 -7.32 0.78
CA LEU A 70 7.80 -7.02 2.16
C LEU A 70 9.29 -7.31 2.27
N VAL A 71 10.06 -6.34 2.74
CA VAL A 71 11.51 -6.43 2.92
C VAL A 71 11.82 -6.16 4.38
N ASP A 72 12.48 -7.11 5.02
CA ASP A 72 12.96 -7.00 6.38
C ASP A 72 14.43 -6.61 6.38
N ILE A 73 14.73 -5.53 7.09
CA ILE A 73 16.05 -4.91 7.11
C ILE A 73 16.55 -4.79 8.53
N VAL A 74 17.80 -5.21 8.76
CA VAL A 74 18.52 -5.08 10.03
C VAL A 74 19.92 -4.56 9.73
N ASP A 75 20.36 -3.53 10.45
CA ASP A 75 21.71 -2.95 10.34
C ASP A 75 22.18 -2.69 8.89
N GLY A 76 21.29 -2.13 8.06
CA GLY A 76 21.62 -1.79 6.68
C GLY A 76 21.60 -2.97 5.71
N ARG A 77 21.10 -4.15 6.11
CA ARG A 77 21.10 -5.36 5.29
C ARG A 77 19.71 -5.99 5.21
N VAL A 78 19.35 -6.47 4.02
CA VAL A 78 18.13 -7.28 3.84
C VAL A 78 18.35 -8.64 4.50
N VAL A 79 17.57 -8.94 5.54
CA VAL A 79 17.60 -10.23 6.23
C VAL A 79 16.55 -11.19 5.69
N ASP A 80 15.46 -10.66 5.12
CA ASP A 80 14.44 -11.45 4.44
C ASP A 80 13.65 -10.59 3.44
N MET A 81 13.14 -11.24 2.39
CA MET A 81 12.30 -10.58 1.39
C MET A 81 11.20 -11.54 0.91
N LEU A 82 9.97 -11.07 0.96
CA LEU A 82 8.80 -11.76 0.43
C LEU A 82 8.21 -10.94 -0.72
N VAL A 83 8.14 -11.53 -1.92
CA VAL A 83 7.46 -10.94 -3.08
C VAL A 83 6.29 -11.82 -3.48
N VAL A 84 5.11 -11.23 -3.59
CA VAL A 84 3.87 -11.94 -3.89
C VAL A 84 3.12 -11.27 -5.03
N SER A 85 2.44 -12.07 -5.84
CA SER A 85 1.52 -11.55 -6.84
C SER A 85 0.35 -10.86 -6.14
N ASN A 86 -0.10 -9.73 -6.67
CA ASN A 86 -1.19 -8.96 -6.08
C ASN A 86 -2.55 -9.39 -6.68
N PRO A 87 -3.38 -10.17 -5.97
CA PRO A 87 -4.70 -10.57 -6.46
C PRO A 87 -5.69 -9.39 -6.56
N LEU A 88 -5.33 -8.23 -6.01
CA LEU A 88 -6.14 -7.01 -6.04
C LEU A 88 -5.83 -6.12 -7.25
N ALA A 89 -4.80 -6.43 -8.05
CA ALA A 89 -4.32 -5.57 -9.12
C ALA A 89 -5.42 -5.20 -10.13
N ASP A 90 -6.27 -6.15 -10.51
CA ASP A 90 -7.35 -5.96 -11.48
C ASP A 90 -8.69 -5.53 -10.86
N MET A 91 -8.79 -5.49 -9.53
CA MET A 91 -10.05 -5.20 -8.86
C MET A 91 -10.44 -3.73 -8.98
N ARG A 92 -11.73 -3.44 -9.21
CA ARG A 92 -12.24 -2.06 -9.29
C ARG A 92 -12.94 -1.65 -7.99
N GLY A 93 -12.25 -0.85 -7.19
CA GLY A 93 -12.76 -0.26 -5.95
C GLY A 93 -12.39 -1.04 -4.69
N GLY A 94 -12.21 -0.34 -3.57
CA GLY A 94 -11.83 -0.94 -2.28
C GLY A 94 -10.37 -1.37 -2.16
N VAL A 95 -9.61 -1.41 -3.26
CA VAL A 95 -8.23 -1.92 -3.30
C VAL A 95 -7.27 -1.15 -2.40
N GLY A 96 -7.32 0.19 -2.41
CA GLY A 96 -6.43 1.01 -1.59
C GLY A 96 -6.60 0.74 -0.09
N VAL A 97 -7.84 0.60 0.38
CA VAL A 97 -8.13 0.27 1.79
C VAL A 97 -7.67 -1.15 2.12
N ALA A 98 -7.88 -2.09 1.21
CA ALA A 98 -7.50 -3.48 1.40
C ALA A 98 -5.98 -3.67 1.48
N VAL A 99 -5.23 -3.05 0.58
CA VAL A 99 -3.75 -3.04 0.63
C VAL A 99 -3.26 -2.31 1.88
N ALA A 100 -3.82 -1.15 2.21
CA ALA A 100 -3.47 -0.44 3.44
C ALA A 100 -3.70 -1.28 4.69
N ARG A 101 -4.81 -2.02 4.75
CA ARG A 101 -5.07 -2.94 5.87
C ARG A 101 -4.05 -4.07 5.92
N TRP A 102 -3.70 -4.66 4.77
CA TRP A 102 -2.68 -5.69 4.70
C TRP A 102 -1.30 -5.19 5.15
N LEU A 103 -0.93 -3.95 4.82
CA LEU A 103 0.32 -3.32 5.30
C LEU A 103 0.31 -3.17 6.82
N VAL A 104 -0.81 -2.72 7.40
CA VAL A 104 -0.98 -2.61 8.86
C VAL A 104 -0.92 -3.98 9.53
N ASP A 105 -1.58 -5.00 8.97
CA ASP A 105 -1.58 -6.35 9.52
C ASP A 105 -0.18 -7.00 9.48
N ASN A 106 0.73 -6.50 8.62
CA ASN A 106 2.11 -6.96 8.50
C ASN A 106 3.13 -6.12 9.30
N ASP A 107 2.67 -5.15 10.11
CA ASP A 107 3.52 -4.28 10.94
C ASP A 107 4.62 -3.55 10.11
N VAL A 108 4.24 -3.04 8.94
CA VAL A 108 5.13 -2.31 8.05
C VAL A 108 5.49 -0.95 8.65
N ASP A 109 6.77 -0.59 8.68
CA ASP A 109 7.25 0.71 9.15
C ASP A 109 7.28 1.75 8.02
N VAL A 110 7.70 1.32 6.83
CA VAL A 110 7.92 2.19 5.66
C VAL A 110 7.22 1.62 4.44
N VAL A 111 6.48 2.47 3.72
CA VAL A 111 5.85 2.11 2.45
C VAL A 111 6.48 2.94 1.34
N VAL A 112 7.00 2.27 0.31
CA VAL A 112 7.47 2.91 -0.91
C VAL A 112 6.35 2.94 -1.92
N ALA A 113 5.81 4.13 -2.17
CA ALA A 113 4.74 4.35 -3.14
C ALA A 113 4.78 5.80 -3.65
N GLY A 114 4.64 5.99 -4.96
CA GLY A 114 4.57 7.32 -5.57
C GLY A 114 3.22 8.01 -5.33
N ARG A 115 2.15 7.23 -5.23
CA ARG A 115 0.81 7.74 -4.94
C ARG A 115 0.05 6.86 -3.97
N ILE A 116 -0.51 7.49 -2.93
CA ILE A 116 -1.44 6.88 -1.98
C ILE A 116 -2.76 7.66 -2.06
N GLY A 117 -3.87 6.95 -2.25
CA GLY A 117 -5.21 7.55 -2.26
C GLY A 117 -5.67 7.95 -0.86
N PRO A 118 -6.64 8.87 -0.73
CA PRO A 118 -7.08 9.43 0.56
C PRO A 118 -7.50 8.35 1.57
N HIS A 119 -8.27 7.34 1.12
CA HIS A 119 -8.74 6.27 2.00
C HIS A 119 -7.63 5.34 2.51
N ALA A 120 -6.60 5.11 1.69
CA ALA A 120 -5.45 4.33 2.13
C ALA A 120 -4.62 5.14 3.13
N LEU A 121 -4.49 6.45 2.89
CA LEU A 121 -3.76 7.35 3.78
C LEU A 121 -4.41 7.41 5.18
N GLU A 122 -5.74 7.41 5.28
CA GLU A 122 -6.44 7.38 6.57
C GLU A 122 -6.05 6.14 7.42
N VAL A 123 -5.97 4.95 6.79
CA VAL A 123 -5.58 3.70 7.46
C VAL A 123 -4.10 3.69 7.84
N ILE A 124 -3.24 4.15 6.94
CA ILE A 124 -1.77 4.19 7.12
C ILE A 124 -1.37 5.20 8.21
N SER A 125 -2.00 6.37 8.22
CA SER A 125 -1.70 7.46 9.17
C SER A 125 -2.02 7.07 10.60
N ALA A 126 -3.07 6.27 10.82
CA ALA A 126 -3.43 5.75 12.14
C ALA A 126 -2.33 4.85 12.76
N LYS A 127 -1.40 4.35 11.96
CA LYS A 127 -0.33 3.42 12.38
C LYS A 127 1.08 4.00 12.28
N LYS A 128 1.21 5.31 12.03
CA LYS A 128 2.51 6.03 11.91
C LYS A 128 3.47 5.43 10.88
N ILE A 129 2.93 4.77 9.87
CA ILE A 129 3.71 4.19 8.77
C ILE A 129 4.28 5.35 7.93
N GLN A 130 5.60 5.35 7.74
CA GLN A 130 6.30 6.33 6.93
C GLN A 130 6.04 6.05 5.45
N VAL A 131 5.82 7.09 4.65
CA VAL A 131 5.64 6.96 3.20
C VAL A 131 6.81 7.60 2.49
N VAL A 132 7.49 6.81 1.66
CA VAL A 132 8.60 7.26 0.82
C VAL A 132 8.18 7.21 -0.62
N GLN A 133 8.38 8.31 -1.35
CA GLN A 133 8.14 8.33 -2.78
C GLN A 133 9.39 7.85 -3.53
N PRO A 134 9.24 6.91 -4.47
CA PRO A 134 10.31 6.57 -5.40
C PRO A 134 10.42 7.64 -6.50
N GLN A 135 11.59 7.73 -7.11
CA GLN A 135 11.77 8.43 -8.37
C GLN A 135 11.16 7.60 -9.53
N PRO A 136 10.84 8.23 -10.67
CA PRO A 136 10.35 7.49 -11.83
C PRO A 136 11.31 6.37 -12.23
N ARG A 137 10.78 5.14 -12.33
CA ARG A 137 11.53 3.93 -12.73
C ARG A 137 12.66 3.52 -11.76
N GLU A 138 12.65 4.04 -10.53
CA GLU A 138 13.65 3.70 -9.50
C GLU A 138 13.49 2.22 -9.05
N ALA A 139 14.60 1.53 -8.89
CA ALA A 139 14.63 0.18 -8.32
C ALA A 139 14.49 0.23 -6.79
N LEU A 140 13.93 -0.83 -6.20
CA LEU A 140 13.72 -0.86 -4.75
C LEU A 140 15.04 -0.73 -3.96
N ASP A 141 16.12 -1.40 -4.37
CA ASP A 141 17.43 -1.26 -3.73
C ASP A 141 17.93 0.18 -3.70
N SER A 142 17.69 0.94 -4.78
CA SER A 142 18.15 2.31 -4.94
C SER A 142 17.38 3.24 -4.02
N VAL A 143 16.06 3.02 -3.91
CA VAL A 143 15.22 3.72 -2.93
C VAL A 143 15.74 3.46 -1.51
N LEU A 144 15.97 2.20 -1.15
CA LEU A 144 16.39 1.81 0.20
C LEU A 144 17.76 2.39 0.58
N ARG A 145 18.71 2.42 -0.36
CA ARG A 145 20.02 3.08 -0.19
C ARG A 145 19.87 4.58 0.02
N ARG A 146 19.04 5.23 -0.79
CA ARG A 146 18.79 6.68 -0.73
C ARG A 146 18.21 7.12 0.60
N ILE A 147 17.34 6.32 1.20
CA ILE A 147 16.76 6.60 2.52
C ILE A 147 17.61 6.09 3.69
N GLY A 148 18.81 5.55 3.42
CA GLY A 148 19.74 5.09 4.45
C GLY A 148 19.34 3.78 5.13
N LEU A 149 18.40 3.03 4.58
CA LEU A 149 18.01 1.72 5.11
C LEU A 149 18.90 0.59 4.59
N LEU A 150 19.55 0.75 3.44
CA LEU A 150 20.47 -0.23 2.89
C LEU A 150 21.87 0.36 2.77
N ALA A 151 22.88 -0.38 3.23
CA ALA A 151 24.30 -0.05 3.13
C ALA A 151 24.88 -0.37 1.74
#